data_AF-A0A399I8Z4-F1
#
_entry.id   AF-A0A399I8Z4-F1
#
_cell.length_a   1.000
_cell.length_b   1.000
_cell.length_c   1.000
_cell.angle_alpha   90.00
_cell.angle_beta   90.00
_cell.angle_gamma   90.00
#
_symmetry.space_group_name_H-M   'P 1'
#
loop_
_entity.id
_entity.type
_entity.pdbx_description
1 polymer ?
#
loop_
_entity_poly.entity_id
_entity_poly.type
_entity_poly.pdbx_seq_one_letter_code
_entity_poly.pdbx_strand_id
1 'polypeptide(L)'
;MNEITGKPEKSTSPVVAVNGSSVRNIRETKKLTQLYVANVVGVTTDTISRWENNRYPTIKRDNAEKLAAALEVPLNEILRRDEEPPSPEEEPQSPTPHRRRWPMLLTLVIVILAAIFLLIYPKAAPPVAVRWLPHFGAPGEIIPIQIKVQRRETDAGGIIVRSGLPTGWQLVNSVPRPSTGQLSSGELKWLLPGGSTAATISFTVRIPHDAPLDSTASFTGKVVLQSGDSTRTEAIGGPNKVTINGRHWADTNGDGKIDDNEIMPAYYLTEEMKGLGLDWQTIEAIWSGKGYTWDKTRRDFVITR
;
A
#
# COMPACT_ATOMS: atom_id res chain seq x y z
N MET A 1 -3.26 10.87 -69.12
CA MET A 1 -4.60 10.97 -68.52
C MET A 1 -4.43 10.82 -67.02
N ASN A 2 -4.83 11.83 -66.25
CA ASN A 2 -4.50 12.00 -64.83
C ASN A 2 -4.99 10.87 -63.93
N GLU A 3 -4.07 10.40 -63.08
CA GLU A 3 -4.32 9.57 -61.90
C GLU A 3 -4.68 10.52 -60.75
N ILE A 4 -5.95 10.54 -60.32
CA ILE A 4 -6.39 11.29 -59.14
C ILE A 4 -6.35 10.33 -57.95
N THR A 5 -5.18 10.20 -57.33
CA THR A 5 -5.05 9.61 -56.00
C THR A 5 -5.48 10.64 -54.96
N GLY A 6 -6.76 10.60 -54.58
CA GLY A 6 -7.26 11.29 -53.38
C GLY A 6 -6.68 10.64 -52.13
N LYS A 7 -5.56 11.17 -51.66
CA LYS A 7 -4.98 10.87 -50.34
C LYS A 7 -5.90 11.53 -49.29
N PRO A 8 -6.41 10.81 -48.27
CA PRO A 8 -7.25 11.44 -47.26
C PRO A 8 -6.43 12.49 -46.50
N GLU A 9 -6.90 13.74 -46.55
CA GLU A 9 -6.39 14.82 -45.74
C GLU A 9 -6.35 14.38 -44.28
N LYS A 10 -5.16 14.43 -43.69
CA LYS A 10 -4.94 14.19 -42.27
C LYS A 10 -5.54 15.40 -41.55
N SER A 11 -6.82 15.31 -41.18
CA SER A 11 -7.49 16.33 -40.37
C SER A 11 -6.68 16.55 -39.10
N THR A 12 -5.97 17.67 -39.03
CA THR A 12 -5.28 18.09 -37.82
C THR A 12 -6.36 18.56 -36.84
N SER A 13 -6.97 17.62 -36.11
CA SER A 13 -7.94 17.94 -35.07
C SER A 13 -7.27 18.91 -34.09
N PRO A 14 -7.87 20.07 -33.80
CA PRO A 14 -7.27 21.09 -32.95
C PRO A 14 -6.94 20.51 -31.58
N VAL A 15 -5.87 21.00 -30.96
CA VAL A 15 -5.46 20.57 -29.61
C VAL A 15 -6.09 21.53 -28.60
N VAL A 16 -6.66 21.00 -27.52
CA VAL A 16 -7.36 21.77 -26.48
C VAL A 16 -6.72 21.51 -25.12
N ALA A 17 -6.78 22.50 -24.24
CA ALA A 17 -6.30 22.36 -22.86
C ALA A 17 -7.46 21.96 -21.94
N VAL A 18 -7.36 20.80 -21.28
CA VAL A 18 -8.30 20.36 -20.26
C VAL A 18 -7.90 20.87 -18.87
N ASN A 19 -8.90 21.07 -18.03
CA ASN A 19 -8.76 21.32 -16.61
C ASN A 19 -8.79 19.99 -15.85
N GLY A 20 -7.61 19.45 -15.52
CA GLY A 20 -7.46 18.14 -14.88
C GLY A 20 -8.16 18.00 -13.53
N SER A 21 -8.20 19.08 -12.72
CA SER A 21 -8.90 19.03 -11.42
C SER A 21 -10.41 19.00 -11.60
N SER A 22 -10.96 19.72 -12.59
CA SER A 22 -12.39 19.60 -12.94
C SER A 22 -12.73 18.17 -13.39
N VAL A 23 -11.94 17.58 -14.28
CA VAL A 23 -12.10 16.20 -14.77
C VAL A 23 -12.12 15.21 -13.60
N ARG A 24 -11.16 15.33 -12.67
CA ARG A 24 -11.06 14.46 -11.49
C ARG A 24 -12.26 14.62 -10.56
N ASN A 25 -12.67 15.85 -10.25
CA ASN A 25 -13.80 16.12 -9.37
C ASN A 25 -15.10 15.57 -9.93
N ILE A 26 -15.37 15.74 -11.23
CA ILE A 26 -16.55 15.20 -11.90
C ILE A 26 -16.55 13.67 -11.83
N ARG A 27 -15.40 13.04 -12.14
CA ARG A 27 -15.24 11.59 -12.06
C ARG A 27 -15.53 11.04 -10.66
N GLU A 28 -14.93 11.63 -9.63
CA GLU A 28 -15.06 11.18 -8.24
C GLU A 28 -16.47 11.41 -7.69
N THR A 29 -17.11 12.52 -8.05
CA THR A 29 -18.50 12.82 -7.70
C THR A 29 -19.47 11.78 -8.30
N LYS A 30 -19.21 11.36 -9.54
CA LYS A 30 -19.97 10.29 -10.21
C LYS A 30 -19.54 8.87 -9.80
N LYS A 31 -18.61 8.73 -8.85
CA LYS A 31 -18.04 7.45 -8.37
C LYS A 31 -17.47 6.56 -9.48
N LEU A 32 -16.97 7.18 -10.56
CA LEU A 32 -16.35 6.46 -11.67
C LEU A 32 -14.88 6.17 -11.37
N THR A 33 -14.42 4.97 -11.72
CA THR A 33 -13.00 4.62 -11.61
C THR A 33 -12.21 5.17 -12.79
N GLN A 34 -10.91 5.44 -12.61
CA GLN A 34 -10.05 5.81 -13.75
C GLN A 34 -10.00 4.70 -14.81
N LEU A 35 -10.09 3.43 -14.39
CA LEU A 35 -10.18 2.27 -15.30
C LEU A 35 -11.42 2.31 -16.18
N TYR A 36 -12.57 2.63 -15.59
CA TYR A 36 -13.81 2.78 -16.35
C TYR A 36 -13.70 3.90 -17.40
N VAL A 37 -13.26 5.10 -17.00
CA VAL A 37 -13.13 6.24 -17.92
C VAL A 37 -12.11 5.96 -19.03
N ALA A 38 -10.98 5.32 -18.70
CA ALA A 38 -9.97 4.92 -19.68
C ALA A 38 -10.53 3.99 -20.76
N ASN A 39 -11.31 2.98 -20.36
CA ASN A 39 -11.96 2.04 -21.28
C ASN A 39 -12.96 2.75 -22.21
N VAL A 40 -13.80 3.64 -21.69
CA VAL A 40 -14.81 4.37 -22.48
C VAL A 40 -14.17 5.35 -23.46
N VAL A 41 -13.11 6.04 -23.04
CA VAL A 41 -12.39 7.01 -23.88
C VAL A 41 -11.47 6.32 -24.91
N GLY A 42 -11.09 5.06 -24.66
CA GLY A 42 -10.19 4.28 -25.52
C GLY A 42 -8.72 4.63 -25.30
N VAL A 43 -8.32 4.90 -24.06
CA VAL A 43 -6.94 5.22 -23.66
C VAL A 43 -6.52 4.39 -22.44
N THR A 44 -5.25 4.46 -22.04
CA THR A 44 -4.78 3.78 -20.82
C THR A 44 -5.14 4.55 -19.55
N THR A 45 -5.22 3.85 -18.41
CA THR A 45 -5.43 4.47 -17.09
C THR A 45 -4.36 5.49 -16.73
N ASP A 46 -3.10 5.23 -17.11
CA ASP A 46 -1.99 6.18 -16.97
C ASP A 46 -2.25 7.49 -17.75
N THR A 47 -2.87 7.40 -18.94
CA THR A 47 -3.24 8.57 -19.74
C THR A 47 -4.29 9.42 -19.01
N ILE A 48 -5.33 8.80 -18.46
CA ILE A 48 -6.35 9.50 -17.66
C ILE A 48 -5.73 10.14 -16.41
N SER A 49 -4.86 9.41 -15.70
CA SER A 49 -4.14 9.93 -14.53
C SER A 49 -3.30 11.17 -14.87
N ARG A 50 -2.62 11.18 -16.02
CA ARG A 50 -1.83 12.34 -16.47
C ARG A 50 -2.69 13.57 -16.77
N TRP A 51 -3.87 13.37 -17.36
CA TRP A 51 -4.82 14.46 -17.64
C TRP A 51 -5.41 15.01 -16.34
N GLU A 52 -5.86 14.15 -15.43
CA GLU A 52 -6.43 14.55 -14.12
C GLU A 52 -5.42 15.30 -13.24
N ASN A 53 -4.14 14.95 -13.33
CA ASN A 53 -3.07 15.60 -12.56
C ASN A 53 -2.44 16.81 -13.29
N ASN A 54 -3.02 17.30 -14.39
CA ASN A 54 -2.48 18.40 -15.20
C ASN A 54 -1.01 18.22 -15.65
N ARG A 55 -0.53 16.97 -15.75
CA ARG A 55 0.85 16.68 -16.21
C ARG A 55 0.99 16.87 -17.72
N TYR A 56 -0.10 16.59 -18.46
CA TYR A 56 -0.24 16.88 -19.88
C TYR A 56 -1.66 17.42 -20.15
N PRO A 57 -1.92 18.70 -19.87
CA PRO A 57 -3.26 19.28 -19.98
C PRO A 57 -3.69 19.46 -21.45
N THR A 58 -2.76 19.47 -22.39
CA THR A 58 -3.01 19.71 -23.80
C THR A 58 -3.24 18.38 -24.53
N ILE A 59 -4.48 18.14 -24.98
CA ILE A 59 -4.92 16.87 -25.60
C ILE A 59 -5.66 17.13 -26.91
N LYS A 60 -5.72 16.14 -27.80
CA LYS A 60 -6.50 16.25 -29.04
C LYS A 60 -7.97 16.51 -28.71
N ARG A 61 -8.63 17.41 -29.45
CA ARG A 61 -10.05 17.74 -29.24
C ARG A 61 -10.94 16.49 -29.24
N ASP A 62 -10.72 15.55 -30.15
CA ASP A 62 -11.49 14.30 -30.22
C ASP A 62 -11.40 13.49 -28.91
N ASN A 63 -10.25 13.52 -28.23
CA ASN A 63 -10.08 12.88 -26.93
C ASN A 63 -10.77 13.66 -25.82
N ALA A 64 -10.77 15.00 -25.89
CA ALA A 64 -11.51 15.84 -24.95
C ALA A 64 -13.03 15.63 -25.08
N GLU A 65 -13.54 15.50 -26.31
CA GLU A 65 -14.96 15.21 -26.56
C GLU A 65 -15.36 13.83 -26.04
N LYS A 66 -14.53 12.80 -26.27
CA LYS A 66 -14.74 11.47 -25.67
C LYS A 66 -14.69 11.49 -24.16
N LEU A 67 -13.77 12.26 -23.57
CA LEU A 67 -13.66 12.43 -22.13
C LEU A 67 -14.90 13.11 -21.55
N ALA A 68 -15.40 14.18 -22.19
CA ALA A 68 -16.62 14.86 -21.80
C ALA A 68 -17.85 13.93 -21.90
N ALA A 69 -17.94 13.13 -22.97
CA ALA A 69 -18.99 12.13 -23.15
C ALA A 69 -18.93 11.03 -22.08
N ALA A 70 -17.74 10.49 -21.77
CA ALA A 70 -17.55 9.48 -20.73
C ALA A 70 -17.91 9.98 -19.32
N LEU A 71 -17.74 11.29 -19.09
CA LEU A 71 -18.13 11.97 -17.86
C LEU A 71 -19.56 12.53 -17.90
N GLU A 72 -20.28 12.39 -19.02
CA GLU A 72 -21.61 12.93 -19.31
C GLU A 72 -21.75 14.41 -18.89
N VAL A 73 -20.80 15.23 -19.33
CA VAL A 73 -20.80 16.68 -19.12
C VAL A 73 -20.49 17.39 -20.45
N PRO A 74 -20.91 18.65 -20.63
CA PRO A 74 -20.53 19.41 -21.82
C PRO A 74 -19.03 19.69 -21.84
N LEU A 75 -18.44 19.74 -23.04
CA LEU A 75 -16.98 19.89 -23.24
C LEU A 75 -16.40 21.11 -22.50
N ASN A 76 -17.13 22.24 -22.48
CA ASN A 76 -16.69 23.48 -21.84
C ASN A 76 -16.48 23.38 -20.31
N GLU A 77 -17.07 22.40 -19.63
CA GLU A 77 -16.86 22.17 -18.20
C GLU A 77 -15.49 21.56 -17.88
N ILE A 78 -14.93 20.81 -18.84
CA ILE A 78 -13.63 20.17 -18.69
C ILE A 78 -12.50 20.95 -19.36
N LEU A 79 -12.78 22.05 -20.07
CA LEU A 79 -11.77 22.89 -20.69
C LEU A 79 -11.19 23.93 -19.71
N ARG A 80 -9.91 24.25 -19.89
CA ARG A 80 -9.27 25.37 -19.22
C ARG A 80 -9.79 26.67 -19.85
N ARG A 81 -10.29 27.59 -19.03
CA ARG A 81 -10.63 28.95 -19.48
C ARG A 81 -9.35 29.79 -19.43
N ASP A 82 -8.98 30.38 -20.56
CA ASP A 82 -7.92 31.39 -20.57
C ASP A 82 -8.51 32.65 -19.92
N GLU A 83 -7.86 33.14 -18.86
CA GLU A 83 -8.18 34.46 -18.32
C GLU A 83 -7.77 35.48 -19.39
N GLU A 84 -8.75 36.09 -20.07
CA GLU A 84 -8.53 37.23 -20.94
C GLU A 84 -7.84 38.37 -20.16
N PRO A 85 -6.76 38.97 -20.68
CA PRO A 85 -6.17 40.14 -20.07
C PRO A 85 -7.12 41.33 -20.28
N PRO A 86 -7.52 42.07 -19.22
CA PRO A 86 -8.32 43.25 -19.44
C PRO A 86 -7.49 44.38 -20.07
N SER A 87 -7.97 44.86 -21.23
CA SER A 87 -7.57 46.11 -21.90
C SER A 87 -7.96 47.33 -21.03
N PRO A 88 -7.24 48.46 -21.10
CA PRO A 88 -7.25 49.49 -20.06
C PRO A 88 -8.34 50.56 -20.24
N GLU A 89 -8.60 51.23 -19.11
CA GLU A 89 -9.30 52.52 -18.90
C GLU A 89 -10.84 52.53 -18.89
N GLU A 90 -11.40 52.60 -17.69
CA GLU A 90 -12.00 53.85 -17.15
C GLU A 90 -12.12 53.74 -15.62
N GLU A 91 -11.47 54.67 -14.89
CA GLU A 91 -11.71 54.91 -13.46
C GLU A 91 -13.03 55.68 -13.27
N PRO A 92 -13.73 55.55 -12.11
CA PRO A 92 -13.40 56.46 -11.01
C PRO A 92 -13.39 55.84 -9.60
N GLN A 93 -12.29 56.14 -8.90
CA GLN A 93 -12.22 56.63 -7.51
C GLN A 93 -12.74 55.74 -6.35
N SER A 94 -11.75 55.09 -5.71
CA SER A 94 -11.46 54.88 -4.28
C SER A 94 -12.60 54.74 -3.24
N PRO A 95 -12.43 53.78 -2.30
CA PRO A 95 -11.66 54.14 -1.10
C PRO A 95 -10.49 53.17 -0.84
N THR A 96 -9.36 53.73 -0.40
CA THR A 96 -8.20 52.98 0.08
C THR A 96 -8.57 52.07 1.25
N PRO A 97 -7.99 50.88 1.31
CA PRO A 97 -7.09 50.61 2.42
C PRO A 97 -5.75 50.07 1.95
N HIS A 98 -4.69 50.68 2.47
CA HIS A 98 -3.33 50.19 2.64
C HIS A 98 -3.08 48.77 2.08
N ARG A 99 -2.67 48.67 0.81
CA ARG A 99 -2.26 47.41 0.18
C ARG A 99 -0.91 46.99 0.77
N ARG A 100 -0.97 46.35 1.94
CA ARG A 100 0.15 45.72 2.63
C ARG A 100 0.80 44.76 1.62
N ARG A 101 2.00 45.07 1.11
CA ARG A 101 2.85 44.13 0.32
C ARG A 101 3.40 42.96 1.17
N TRP A 102 2.85 42.76 2.36
CA TRP A 102 3.28 41.75 3.32
C TRP A 102 2.76 40.31 3.08
N PRO A 103 1.58 40.04 2.46
CA PRO A 103 1.14 38.65 2.32
C PRO A 103 1.95 37.88 1.26
N MET A 104 2.59 38.55 0.30
CA MET A 104 3.39 37.89 -0.75
C MET A 104 4.80 37.49 -0.26
N LEU A 105 5.39 38.31 0.61
CA LEU A 105 6.62 37.95 1.33
C LEU A 105 6.34 36.84 2.35
N LEU A 106 5.21 36.90 3.05
CA LEU A 106 4.83 35.88 4.03
C LEU A 106 4.58 34.52 3.35
N THR A 107 3.88 34.48 2.21
CA THR A 107 3.65 33.23 1.47
C THR A 107 4.96 32.66 0.92
N LEU A 108 5.85 33.50 0.38
CA LEU A 108 7.17 33.06 -0.08
C LEU A 108 8.02 32.51 1.08
N VAL A 109 8.00 33.17 2.24
CA VAL A 109 8.68 32.70 3.46
C VAL A 109 8.08 31.38 3.93
N ILE A 110 6.76 31.20 3.91
CA ILE A 110 6.11 29.93 4.29
C ILE A 110 6.48 28.80 3.32
N VAL A 111 6.51 29.06 2.00
CA VAL A 111 6.93 28.06 1.00
C VAL A 111 8.40 27.70 1.16
N ILE A 112 9.27 28.69 1.41
CA ILE A 112 10.69 28.46 1.69
C ILE A 112 10.85 27.69 3.00
N LEU A 113 10.13 28.04 4.06
CA LEU A 113 10.16 27.30 5.33
C LEU A 113 9.61 25.88 5.16
N ALA A 114 8.57 25.66 4.36
CA ALA A 114 8.06 24.32 4.05
C ALA A 114 9.05 23.50 3.21
N ALA A 115 9.73 24.12 2.24
CA ALA A 115 10.77 23.46 1.45
C ALA A 115 12.01 23.13 2.29
N ILE A 116 12.47 24.07 3.12
CA ILE A 116 13.53 23.87 4.10
C ILE A 116 13.13 22.78 5.09
N PHE A 117 11.90 22.80 5.58
CA PHE A 117 11.36 21.78 6.47
C PHE A 117 11.34 20.42 5.78
N LEU A 118 10.92 20.32 4.52
CA LEU A 118 10.95 19.06 3.74
C LEU A 118 12.37 18.57 3.45
N LEU A 119 13.35 19.47 3.31
CA LEU A 119 14.76 19.14 3.11
C LEU A 119 15.48 18.75 4.40
N ILE A 120 15.10 19.35 5.52
CA ILE A 120 15.68 19.09 6.84
C ILE A 120 14.95 17.94 7.55
N TYR A 121 13.70 17.64 7.18
CA TYR A 121 12.96 16.53 7.76
C TYR A 121 13.71 15.23 7.46
N PRO A 122 14.25 14.56 8.49
CA PRO A 122 14.98 13.33 8.28
C PRO A 122 14.00 12.31 7.73
N LYS A 123 14.21 11.88 6.48
CA LYS A 123 13.53 10.69 5.96
C LYS A 123 13.97 9.55 6.87
N ALA A 124 13.03 8.99 7.64
CA ALA A 124 13.32 7.83 8.48
C ALA A 124 13.95 6.75 7.60
N ALA A 125 15.16 6.31 7.96
CA ALA A 125 15.78 5.21 7.26
C ALA A 125 14.87 3.97 7.33
N PRO A 126 14.78 3.15 6.27
CA PRO A 126 14.03 1.91 6.35
C PRO A 126 14.58 1.06 7.50
N PRO A 127 13.72 0.39 8.26
CA PRO A 127 14.16 -0.43 9.38
C PRO A 127 15.00 -1.60 8.86
N VAL A 128 16.05 -1.96 9.60
CA VAL A 128 16.93 -3.10 9.28
C VAL A 128 16.14 -4.41 9.20
N ALA A 129 15.03 -4.53 9.93
CA ALA A 129 14.16 -5.69 9.87
C ALA A 129 12.70 -5.30 9.69
N VAL A 130 12.01 -5.97 8.78
CA VAL A 130 10.58 -5.81 8.52
C VAL A 130 9.89 -7.14 8.73
N ARG A 131 8.86 -7.12 9.59
CA ARG A 131 7.97 -8.26 9.80
C ARG A 131 6.83 -8.23 8.79
N TRP A 132 6.52 -9.39 8.23
CA TRP A 132 5.23 -9.69 7.63
C TRP A 132 4.44 -10.59 8.58
N LEU A 133 3.13 -10.36 8.64
CA LEU A 133 2.20 -11.00 9.57
C LEU A 133 0.80 -10.94 8.95
N PRO A 134 -0.01 -12.02 9.04
CA PRO A 134 -1.37 -12.01 8.51
C PRO A 134 -2.27 -11.05 9.28
N HIS A 135 -3.29 -10.52 8.62
CA HIS A 135 -4.26 -9.61 9.23
C HIS A 135 -5.15 -10.32 10.24
N PHE A 136 -5.47 -11.58 9.97
CA PHE A 136 -6.43 -12.37 10.75
C PHE A 136 -5.84 -13.69 11.25
N GLY A 137 -6.51 -14.28 12.22
CA GLY A 137 -6.35 -15.67 12.60
C GLY A 137 -7.40 -16.09 13.61
N ALA A 138 -7.78 -17.36 13.58
CA ALA A 138 -8.79 -17.94 14.45
C ALA A 138 -8.17 -18.61 15.71
N PRO A 139 -8.93 -18.71 16.81
CA PRO A 139 -8.46 -19.41 18.02
C PRO A 139 -8.00 -20.84 17.71
N GLY A 140 -6.79 -21.21 18.14
CA GLY A 140 -6.21 -22.54 17.89
C GLY A 140 -5.45 -22.69 16.56
N GLU A 141 -5.65 -21.76 15.62
CA GLU A 141 -4.99 -21.79 14.31
C GLU A 141 -3.48 -21.58 14.43
N ILE A 142 -2.73 -22.18 13.51
CA ILE A 142 -1.30 -21.94 13.33
C ILE A 142 -1.14 -20.89 12.24
N ILE A 143 -0.52 -19.76 12.57
CA ILE A 143 -0.32 -18.66 11.61
C ILE A 143 1.16 -18.49 11.24
N PRO A 144 1.46 -18.09 9.99
CA PRO A 144 2.82 -17.81 9.53
C PRO A 144 3.29 -16.40 9.90
N ILE A 145 4.57 -16.25 10.22
CA ILE A 145 5.25 -14.98 10.45
C ILE A 145 6.63 -15.02 9.80
N GLN A 146 6.99 -13.94 9.10
CA GLN A 146 8.32 -13.77 8.53
C GLN A 146 8.94 -12.46 9.00
N ILE A 147 10.23 -12.48 9.33
CA ILE A 147 11.02 -11.27 9.58
C ILE A 147 12.15 -11.25 8.56
N LYS A 148 12.09 -10.28 7.63
CA LYS A 148 13.12 -10.04 6.62
C LYS A 148 14.10 -9.01 7.17
N VAL A 149 15.37 -9.41 7.27
CA VAL A 149 16.48 -8.60 7.77
C VAL A 149 17.34 -8.17 6.59
N GLN A 150 17.46 -6.86 6.37
CA GLN A 150 18.33 -6.26 5.39
C GLN A 150 19.60 -5.75 6.08
N ARG A 151 20.77 -6.16 5.58
CA ARG A 151 22.05 -5.60 6.03
C ARG A 151 22.40 -4.38 5.21
N ARG A 152 22.85 -3.30 5.88
CA ARG A 152 23.55 -2.20 5.21
C ARG A 152 25.02 -2.56 5.05
N GLU A 153 25.67 -2.00 4.03
CA GLU A 153 27.10 -2.23 3.77
C GLU A 153 28.01 -1.87 4.96
N THR A 154 27.56 -0.96 5.84
CA THR A 154 28.25 -0.55 7.07
C THR A 154 28.12 -1.56 8.22
N ASP A 155 27.23 -2.54 8.12
CA ASP A 155 26.87 -3.47 9.21
C ASP A 155 27.65 -4.79 9.05
N ALA A 156 28.98 -4.74 9.22
CA ALA A 156 29.84 -5.94 9.12
C ALA A 156 29.65 -6.93 10.28
N GLY A 157 29.13 -6.48 11.42
CA GLY A 157 28.94 -7.28 12.62
C GLY A 157 27.67 -8.14 12.62
N GLY A 158 27.54 -8.98 13.65
CA GLY A 158 26.35 -9.81 13.87
C GLY A 158 25.10 -8.99 14.19
N ILE A 159 23.93 -9.56 13.90
CA ILE A 159 22.62 -8.98 14.25
C ILE A 159 21.91 -9.93 15.21
N ILE A 160 21.36 -9.36 16.29
CA ILE A 160 20.48 -10.09 17.21
C ILE A 160 19.05 -9.65 16.93
N VAL A 161 18.20 -10.57 16.48
CA VAL A 161 16.77 -10.32 16.29
C VAL A 161 16.02 -10.82 17.52
N ARG A 162 15.15 -10.00 18.09
CA ARG A 162 14.25 -10.36 19.19
C ARG A 162 12.81 -10.11 18.82
N SER A 163 11.95 -11.10 19.01
CA SER A 163 10.50 -11.00 18.75
C SER A 163 9.72 -11.45 19.97
N GLY A 164 8.90 -10.57 20.53
CA GLY A 164 7.99 -10.91 21.63
C GLY A 164 6.66 -11.41 21.08
N LEU A 165 6.30 -12.63 21.47
CA LEU A 165 5.00 -13.22 21.20
C LEU A 165 3.94 -12.66 22.15
N PRO A 166 2.67 -12.55 21.71
CA PRO A 166 1.57 -12.22 22.62
C PRO A 166 1.42 -13.28 23.73
N THR A 167 0.88 -12.88 24.87
CA THR A 167 0.68 -13.77 26.02
C THR A 167 -0.13 -15.01 25.65
N GLY A 168 0.36 -16.19 26.05
CA GLY A 168 -0.29 -17.48 25.80
C GLY A 168 0.02 -18.10 24.43
N TRP A 169 0.58 -17.33 23.48
CA TRP A 169 0.90 -17.83 22.15
C TRP A 169 2.14 -18.70 22.18
N GLN A 170 2.13 -19.76 21.38
CA GLN A 170 3.19 -20.77 21.39
C GLN A 170 3.92 -20.81 20.06
N LEU A 171 5.25 -20.81 20.09
CA LEU A 171 6.05 -21.12 18.90
C LEU A 171 5.81 -22.59 18.51
N VAL A 172 5.42 -22.83 17.26
CA VAL A 172 5.26 -24.18 16.71
C VAL A 172 6.58 -24.63 16.09
N ASN A 173 7.08 -23.90 15.10
CA ASN A 173 8.36 -24.19 14.47
C ASN A 173 9.00 -22.92 13.89
N SER A 174 10.31 -22.96 13.60
CA SER A 174 11.04 -21.82 13.06
C SER A 174 12.30 -22.23 12.31
N VAL A 175 12.57 -21.53 11.20
CA VAL A 175 13.81 -21.59 10.43
C VAL A 175 14.33 -20.17 10.20
N PRO A 176 15.57 -19.85 10.63
CA PRO A 176 16.43 -20.67 11.47
C PRO A 176 15.84 -20.86 12.88
N ARG A 177 16.30 -21.90 13.60
CA ARG A 177 15.87 -22.12 14.99
C ARG A 177 16.27 -20.94 15.89
N PRO A 178 15.42 -20.52 16.84
CA PRO A 178 15.79 -19.52 17.83
C PRO A 178 16.97 -19.98 18.68
N SER A 179 17.82 -19.04 19.07
CA SER A 179 18.97 -19.24 19.95
C SER A 179 18.57 -19.37 21.43
N THR A 180 17.37 -18.95 21.82
CA THR A 180 16.84 -19.15 23.18
C THR A 180 16.14 -20.51 23.27
N GLY A 181 16.56 -21.37 24.19
CA GLY A 181 15.84 -22.59 24.56
C GLY A 181 14.69 -22.27 25.53
N GLN A 182 13.51 -22.87 25.26
CA GLN A 182 12.27 -22.88 26.05
C GLN A 182 11.85 -21.56 26.74
N LEU A 183 10.86 -20.90 26.13
CA LEU A 183 10.41 -19.54 26.41
C LEU A 183 9.57 -19.43 27.68
N SER A 184 10.19 -19.14 28.82
CA SER A 184 9.46 -18.66 29.99
C SER A 184 8.93 -17.22 29.81
N SER A 185 9.47 -16.44 28.86
CA SER A 185 9.16 -15.01 28.67
C SER A 185 8.36 -14.67 27.40
N GLY A 186 8.07 -15.63 26.52
CA GLY A 186 7.47 -15.35 25.21
C GLY A 186 8.37 -14.59 24.22
N GLU A 187 9.66 -14.36 24.53
CA GLU A 187 10.61 -13.65 23.68
C GLU A 187 11.53 -14.59 22.87
N LEU A 188 11.33 -14.66 21.56
CA LEU A 188 12.18 -15.36 20.61
C LEU A 188 13.44 -14.55 20.31
N LYS A 189 14.61 -15.20 20.25
CA LYS A 189 15.89 -14.57 19.91
C LYS A 189 16.59 -15.35 18.81
N TRP A 190 17.14 -14.66 17.81
CA TRP A 190 18.01 -15.24 16.79
C TRP A 190 19.32 -14.46 16.73
N LEU A 191 20.43 -15.19 16.57
CA LEU A 191 21.76 -14.66 16.34
C LEU A 191 22.12 -14.86 14.87
N LEU A 192 22.21 -13.77 14.12
CA LEU A 192 22.58 -13.79 12.70
C LEU A 192 24.06 -13.37 12.58
N PRO A 193 24.96 -14.28 12.16
CA PRO A 193 26.39 -13.97 12.05
C PRO A 193 26.67 -12.90 10.98
N GLY A 194 27.83 -12.24 11.08
CA GLY A 194 28.38 -11.32 10.07
C GLY A 194 28.45 -11.95 8.67
N GLY A 195 28.37 -11.15 7.60
CA GLY A 195 28.41 -11.63 6.20
C GLY A 195 27.45 -10.92 5.23
N SER A 196 27.57 -11.24 3.94
CA SER A 196 26.99 -10.48 2.82
C SER A 196 25.70 -11.10 2.26
N THR A 197 24.57 -11.04 2.97
CA THR A 197 23.22 -11.17 2.38
C THR A 197 22.14 -10.63 3.33
N ALA A 198 20.94 -10.39 2.78
CA ALA A 198 19.69 -10.36 3.55
C ALA A 198 19.43 -11.75 4.18
N ALA A 199 18.69 -11.77 5.29
CA ALA A 199 18.27 -13.00 5.97
C ALA A 199 16.77 -12.98 6.21
N THR A 200 16.13 -14.14 6.10
CA THR A 200 14.71 -14.32 6.41
C THR A 200 14.58 -15.26 7.60
N ILE A 201 13.87 -14.82 8.63
CA ILE A 201 13.46 -15.67 9.76
C ILE A 201 11.99 -16.00 9.56
N SER A 202 11.69 -17.26 9.31
CA SER A 202 10.35 -17.78 9.11
C SER A 202 9.95 -18.61 10.33
N PHE A 203 8.78 -18.33 10.91
CA PHE A 203 8.28 -19.08 12.06
C PHE A 203 6.77 -19.10 12.10
N THR A 204 6.24 -20.13 12.74
CA THR A 204 4.80 -20.31 12.92
C THR A 204 4.47 -20.28 14.39
N VAL A 205 3.32 -19.70 14.71
CA VAL A 205 2.83 -19.60 16.08
C VAL A 205 1.41 -20.11 16.16
N ARG A 206 1.07 -20.77 17.26
CA ARG A 206 -0.29 -21.21 17.56
C ARG A 206 -0.98 -20.15 18.40
N ILE A 207 -2.15 -19.73 17.92
CA ILE A 207 -3.07 -18.88 18.67
C ILE A 207 -3.70 -19.75 19.78
N PRO A 208 -3.80 -19.26 21.03
CA PRO A 208 -4.48 -19.99 22.09
C PRO A 208 -5.89 -20.42 21.67
N HIS A 209 -6.28 -21.66 21.98
CA HIS A 209 -7.61 -22.17 21.63
C HIS A 209 -8.74 -21.39 22.31
N ASP A 210 -8.45 -20.77 23.45
CA ASP A 210 -9.35 -19.93 24.25
C ASP A 210 -9.17 -18.43 23.99
N ALA A 211 -8.41 -18.05 22.95
CA ALA A 211 -8.25 -16.64 22.58
C ALA A 211 -9.63 -16.00 22.32
N PRO A 212 -9.91 -14.81 22.88
CA PRO A 212 -11.19 -14.15 22.70
C PRO A 212 -11.35 -13.72 21.24
N LEU A 213 -12.51 -14.04 20.67
CA LEU A 213 -12.91 -13.53 19.36
C LEU A 213 -13.08 -12.00 19.41
N ASP A 214 -12.92 -11.38 18.25
CA ASP A 214 -13.00 -9.94 18.02
C ASP A 214 -11.99 -9.14 18.86
N SER A 215 -10.84 -9.75 19.15
CA SER A 215 -9.73 -9.14 19.88
C SER A 215 -8.53 -8.86 18.98
N THR A 216 -7.51 -8.20 19.51
CA THR A 216 -6.27 -7.92 18.78
C THR A 216 -5.07 -8.36 19.61
N ALA A 217 -4.20 -9.16 19.01
CA ALA A 217 -2.93 -9.55 19.62
C ALA A 217 -1.80 -8.70 19.03
N SER A 218 -0.91 -8.18 19.89
CA SER A 218 0.20 -7.33 19.48
C SER A 218 1.54 -8.03 19.66
N PHE A 219 2.37 -7.96 18.62
CA PHE A 219 3.72 -8.49 18.64
C PHE A 219 4.75 -7.37 18.82
N THR A 220 5.72 -7.59 19.69
CA THR A 220 6.85 -6.66 19.87
C THR A 220 8.09 -7.20 19.19
N GLY A 221 9.08 -6.35 18.98
CA GLY A 221 10.35 -6.83 18.44
C GLY A 221 11.37 -5.73 18.23
N LYS A 222 12.64 -6.11 18.38
CA LYS A 222 13.78 -5.23 18.20
C LYS A 222 14.95 -5.99 17.59
N VAL A 223 15.78 -5.28 16.85
CA VAL A 223 17.07 -5.77 16.36
C VAL A 223 18.19 -5.02 17.07
N VAL A 224 19.22 -5.75 17.47
CA VAL A 224 20.46 -5.20 18.01
C VAL A 224 21.54 -5.43 16.97
N LEU A 225 22.10 -4.34 16.46
CA LEU A 225 23.22 -4.34 15.52
C LEU A 225 24.51 -4.07 16.28
N GLN A 226 25.54 -4.86 16.00
CA GLN A 226 26.89 -4.60 16.46
C GLN A 226 27.70 -4.00 15.31
N SER A 227 28.26 -2.80 15.51
CA SER A 227 29.15 -2.14 14.54
C SER A 227 30.38 -1.62 15.27
N GLY A 228 31.50 -2.33 15.11
CA GLY A 228 32.73 -2.10 15.89
C GLY A 228 32.45 -2.23 17.40
N ASP A 229 32.82 -1.19 18.15
CA ASP A 229 32.63 -1.09 19.61
C ASP A 229 31.25 -0.54 20.01
N SER A 230 30.39 -0.21 19.04
CA SER A 230 29.07 0.35 19.30
C SER A 230 27.93 -0.64 19.06
N THR A 231 26.90 -0.57 19.91
CA THR A 231 25.65 -1.31 19.73
C THR A 231 24.51 -0.35 19.46
N ARG A 232 23.75 -0.59 18.38
CA ARG A 232 22.52 0.13 18.07
C ARG A 232 21.32 -0.80 18.19
N THR A 233 20.23 -0.31 18.77
CA THR A 233 18.96 -1.04 18.81
C THR A 233 17.93 -0.33 17.94
N GLU A 234 17.23 -1.08 17.10
CA GLU A 234 16.14 -0.58 16.25
C GLU A 234 14.88 -1.43 16.46
N ALA A 235 13.69 -0.85 16.28
CA ALA A 235 12.45 -1.61 16.29
C ALA A 235 12.29 -2.43 14.99
N ILE A 236 11.65 -3.59 15.08
CA ILE A 236 11.22 -4.33 13.88
C ILE A 236 10.04 -3.57 13.25
N GLY A 237 10.17 -3.21 11.97
CA GLY A 237 9.11 -2.53 11.22
C GLY A 237 8.05 -3.49 10.67
N GLY A 238 7.10 -2.93 9.93
CA GLY A 238 5.96 -3.69 9.38
C GLY A 238 4.81 -3.87 10.38
N PRO A 239 3.76 -4.63 10.00
CA PRO A 239 2.62 -4.89 10.87
C PRO A 239 3.01 -5.56 12.19
N ASN A 240 2.28 -5.21 13.24
CA ASN A 240 2.52 -5.71 14.59
C ASN A 240 1.27 -6.21 15.30
N LYS A 241 0.14 -6.34 14.60
CA LYS A 241 -1.15 -6.71 15.16
C LYS A 241 -1.83 -7.75 14.28
N VAL A 242 -2.35 -8.80 14.90
CA VAL A 242 -3.27 -9.76 14.29
C VAL A 242 -4.63 -9.54 14.92
N THR A 243 -5.68 -9.45 14.10
CA THR A 243 -7.07 -9.48 14.57
C THR A 243 -7.48 -10.93 14.77
N ILE A 244 -7.90 -11.27 15.99
CA ILE A 244 -8.39 -12.61 16.32
C ILE A 244 -9.88 -12.63 16.11
N ASN A 245 -10.30 -13.22 15.01
CA ASN A 245 -11.68 -13.43 14.63
C ASN A 245 -11.80 -14.78 13.93
N GLY A 246 -13.01 -15.25 13.65
CA GLY A 246 -13.23 -16.54 12.98
C GLY A 246 -12.82 -16.56 11.50
N ARG A 247 -11.73 -15.89 11.13
CA ARG A 247 -11.18 -15.83 9.77
C ARG A 247 -9.86 -16.58 9.72
N HIS A 248 -9.67 -17.30 8.63
CA HIS A 248 -8.44 -18.02 8.31
C HIS A 248 -7.35 -17.01 7.94
N TRP A 249 -6.09 -17.26 8.32
CA TRP A 249 -5.00 -16.28 8.11
C TRP A 249 -4.76 -15.92 6.62
N ALA A 250 -5.09 -16.85 5.72
CA ALA A 250 -4.96 -16.72 4.28
C ALA A 250 -6.09 -15.91 3.62
N ASP A 251 -7.23 -15.74 4.30
CA ASP A 251 -8.31 -14.84 3.87
C ASP A 251 -7.89 -13.41 4.24
N THR A 252 -7.26 -12.72 3.30
CA THR A 252 -6.58 -11.45 3.53
C THR A 252 -7.55 -10.27 3.64
N ASN A 253 -8.75 -10.40 3.07
CA ASN A 253 -9.77 -9.36 3.06
C ASN A 253 -10.87 -9.60 4.14
N GLY A 254 -10.93 -10.80 4.72
CA GLY A 254 -11.85 -11.18 5.79
C GLY A 254 -13.29 -11.44 5.33
N ASP A 255 -13.52 -11.73 4.06
CA ASP A 255 -14.86 -11.94 3.49
C ASP A 255 -15.42 -13.36 3.72
N GLY A 256 -14.61 -14.25 4.30
CA GLY A 256 -15.00 -15.64 4.54
C GLY A 256 -14.77 -16.55 3.33
N LYS A 257 -13.89 -16.18 2.42
CA LYS A 257 -13.43 -16.99 1.28
C LYS A 257 -11.91 -16.89 1.16
N ILE A 258 -11.34 -17.81 0.39
CA ILE A 258 -9.97 -17.66 -0.12
C ILE A 258 -10.14 -17.72 -1.63
N ASP A 259 -9.90 -16.62 -2.33
CA ASP A 259 -10.06 -16.54 -3.78
C ASP A 259 -8.73 -16.73 -4.54
N ASP A 260 -8.76 -16.60 -5.87
CA ASP A 260 -7.56 -16.78 -6.73
C ASP A 260 -6.45 -15.75 -6.45
N ASN A 261 -6.79 -14.57 -5.93
CA ASN A 261 -5.80 -13.55 -5.54
C ASN A 261 -5.16 -13.87 -4.20
N GLU A 262 -5.84 -14.62 -3.34
CA GLU A 262 -5.40 -14.96 -1.98
C GLU A 262 -4.68 -16.31 -1.91
N ILE A 263 -5.12 -17.29 -2.73
CA ILE A 263 -4.55 -18.63 -2.76
C ILE A 263 -3.09 -18.66 -3.22
N MET A 264 -2.71 -17.80 -4.18
CA MET A 264 -1.34 -17.78 -4.70
C MET A 264 -0.32 -17.27 -3.68
N PRO A 265 -0.52 -16.11 -3.02
CA PRO A 265 0.31 -15.71 -1.88
C PRO A 265 0.35 -16.76 -0.77
N ALA A 266 -0.78 -17.37 -0.44
CA ALA A 266 -0.84 -18.42 0.58
C ALA A 266 -0.01 -19.65 0.20
N TYR A 267 -0.10 -20.11 -1.06
CA TYR A 267 0.68 -21.22 -1.60
C TYR A 267 2.20 -20.95 -1.57
N TYR A 268 2.62 -19.78 -2.04
CA TYR A 268 4.05 -19.45 -2.01
C TYR A 268 4.59 -19.41 -0.58
N LEU A 269 3.80 -18.89 0.35
CA LEU A 269 4.19 -18.84 1.75
C LEU A 269 4.24 -20.24 2.39
N THR A 270 3.27 -21.12 2.10
CA THR A 270 3.28 -22.49 2.63
C THR A 270 4.43 -23.31 2.06
N GLU A 271 4.79 -23.13 0.78
CA GLU A 271 5.97 -23.76 0.19
C GLU A 271 7.28 -23.20 0.76
N GLU A 272 7.42 -21.88 0.92
CA GLU A 272 8.60 -21.27 1.55
C GLU A 272 8.76 -21.72 3.01
N MET A 273 7.64 -21.94 3.70
CA MET A 273 7.57 -22.34 5.11
C MET A 273 7.25 -23.82 5.29
N LYS A 274 7.59 -24.66 4.29
CA LYS A 274 7.32 -26.10 4.31
C LYS A 274 7.93 -26.76 5.54
N GLY A 275 7.13 -27.59 6.21
CA GLY A 275 7.53 -28.26 7.45
C GLY A 275 7.43 -27.38 8.71
N LEU A 276 6.94 -26.15 8.61
CA LEU A 276 6.65 -25.30 9.79
C LEU A 276 5.23 -25.49 10.35
N GLY A 277 4.48 -26.46 9.86
CA GLY A 277 3.17 -26.83 10.42
C GLY A 277 1.99 -25.99 9.92
N LEU A 278 2.14 -25.29 8.79
CA LEU A 278 1.01 -24.66 8.11
C LEU A 278 0.11 -25.72 7.46
N ASP A 279 -1.20 -25.55 7.60
CA ASP A 279 -2.20 -26.49 7.09
C ASP A 279 -2.64 -26.10 5.67
N TRP A 280 -1.93 -26.64 4.68
CA TRP A 280 -2.28 -26.45 3.27
C TRP A 280 -3.63 -27.09 2.91
N GLN A 281 -4.00 -28.21 3.54
CA GLN A 281 -5.21 -28.96 3.18
C GLN A 281 -6.47 -28.16 3.48
N THR A 282 -6.50 -27.48 4.63
CA THR A 282 -7.62 -26.58 4.97
C THR A 282 -7.72 -25.41 4.01
N ILE A 283 -6.59 -24.79 3.62
CA ILE A 283 -6.57 -23.68 2.65
C ILE A 283 -7.14 -24.12 1.30
N GLU A 284 -6.65 -25.24 0.77
CA GLU A 284 -7.09 -25.80 -0.51
C GLU A 284 -8.58 -26.17 -0.48
N ALA A 285 -9.06 -26.72 0.64
CA ALA A 285 -10.44 -27.10 0.80
C ALA A 285 -11.38 -25.89 0.91
N ILE A 286 -10.94 -24.79 1.54
CA ILE A 286 -11.68 -23.51 1.56
C ILE A 286 -11.75 -22.90 0.15
N TRP A 287 -10.62 -22.82 -0.56
CA TRP A 287 -10.54 -22.28 -1.92
C TRP A 287 -11.38 -23.08 -2.93
N SER A 288 -11.40 -24.41 -2.78
CA SER A 288 -12.24 -25.29 -3.60
C SER A 288 -13.75 -25.18 -3.28
N GLY A 289 -14.11 -24.59 -2.13
CA GLY A 289 -15.48 -24.37 -1.69
C GLY A 289 -16.06 -23.02 -2.15
N LYS A 290 -17.27 -22.69 -1.70
CA LYS A 290 -17.88 -21.37 -1.91
C LYS A 290 -17.48 -20.33 -0.85
N GLY A 291 -16.70 -20.74 0.14
CA GLY A 291 -16.34 -19.98 1.32
C GLY A 291 -16.33 -20.86 2.58
N TYR A 292 -16.23 -20.23 3.73
CA TYR A 292 -16.18 -20.90 5.03
C TYR A 292 -16.83 -20.06 6.14
N THR A 293 -17.15 -20.73 7.24
CA THR A 293 -17.61 -20.10 8.48
C THR A 293 -16.87 -20.70 9.66
N TRP A 294 -16.70 -19.91 10.72
CA TRP A 294 -16.11 -20.41 11.97
C TRP A 294 -17.18 -21.03 12.87
N ASP A 295 -17.01 -22.30 13.21
CA ASP A 295 -17.86 -22.97 14.19
C ASP A 295 -17.31 -22.72 15.60
N LYS A 296 -18.04 -21.91 16.38
CA LYS A 296 -17.64 -21.53 17.74
C LYS A 296 -17.58 -22.71 18.71
N THR A 297 -18.37 -23.77 18.46
CA THR A 297 -18.45 -24.94 19.32
C THR A 297 -17.33 -25.92 19.00
N ARG A 298 -17.11 -26.21 17.71
CA ARG A 298 -16.02 -27.08 17.27
C ARG A 298 -14.65 -26.41 17.29
N ARG A 299 -14.62 -25.07 17.32
CA ARG A 299 -13.41 -24.24 17.17
C ARG A 299 -12.65 -24.62 15.89
N ASP A 300 -13.39 -24.69 14.80
CA ASP A 300 -12.88 -25.14 13.51
C ASP A 300 -13.61 -24.44 12.35
N PHE A 301 -12.98 -24.46 11.17
CA PHE A 301 -13.56 -23.92 9.94
C PHE A 301 -14.52 -24.93 9.31
N VAL A 302 -15.69 -24.45 8.91
CA VAL A 302 -16.71 -25.23 8.20
C VAL A 302 -16.84 -24.69 6.79
N ILE A 303 -16.42 -25.50 5.83
CA ILE A 303 -16.44 -25.16 4.41
C ILE A 303 -17.88 -25.16 3.91
N THR A 304 -18.26 -24.08 3.24
CA THR A 304 -19.54 -23.93 2.56
C THR A 304 -19.43 -24.55 1.16
N ARG A 305 -20.24 -25.58 0.89
CA ARG A 305 -20.24 -26.31 -0.39
C ARG A 305 -21.17 -25.68 -1.43
#